data_AF-A0A961TY20-F1
#
_entry.id   AF-A0A961TY20-F1
#
_cell.length_a   1.000
_cell.length_b   1.000
_cell.length_c   1.000
_cell.angle_alpha   90.00
_cell.angle_beta   90.00
_cell.angle_gamma   90.00
#
_symmetry.space_group_name_H-M   'P 1'
#
loop_
_entity.id
_entity.type
_entity.pdbx_description
1 polymer ?
#
loop_
_entity_poly.entity_id
_entity_poly.type
_entity_poly.pdbx_seq_one_letter_code
_entity_poly.pdbx_strand_id
1 'polypeptide(L)' 'DVALKAAPGELALRFVRFRPPKLEKSTDGVTLSLPHIRLDRALQFLLGDRLA' A
#
# COMPACT_ATOMS: atom_id res chain seq x y z
N ASP A 1 -14.81 9.62 37.08
CA ASP A 1 -14.86 8.78 35.86
C ASP A 1 -15.74 9.42 34.79
N VAL A 2 -15.17 10.27 33.95
CA VAL A 2 -15.87 10.86 32.79
C VAL A 2 -15.41 10.11 31.55
N ALA A 3 -16.21 9.15 31.11
CA ALA A 3 -16.04 8.50 29.82
C ALA A 3 -16.50 9.47 28.73
N LEU A 4 -15.57 10.09 28.00
CA LEU A 4 -15.89 10.74 26.73
C LEU A 4 -16.37 9.66 25.76
N LYS A 5 -17.69 9.56 25.60
CA LYS A 5 -18.32 8.73 24.57
C LYS A 5 -18.33 9.54 23.28
N ALA A 6 -17.27 9.37 22.47
CA ALA A 6 -17.19 9.99 21.15
C ALA A 6 -18.37 9.52 20.29
N ALA A 7 -19.11 10.47 19.71
CA ALA A 7 -20.24 10.15 18.83
C ALA A 7 -19.74 9.49 17.54
N PRO A 8 -20.49 8.55 16.91
CA PRO A 8 -20.11 7.95 15.64
C PRO A 8 -20.05 9.06 14.56
N GLY A 9 -18.83 9.50 14.25
CA GLY A 9 -18.54 10.62 13.34
C GLY A 9 -17.55 11.66 13.89
N GLU A 10 -17.28 11.66 15.21
CA GLU A 10 -16.39 12.63 15.86
C GLU A 10 -14.90 12.35 15.58
N LEU A 11 -14.57 11.10 15.24
CA LEU A 11 -13.27 10.67 14.73
C LEU A 11 -13.34 10.38 13.22
N ALA A 12 -13.89 11.31 12.43
CA ALA A 12 -13.96 11.17 10.98
C ALA A 12 -12.57 11.28 10.34
N LEU A 13 -11.77 10.21 10.44
CA LEU A 13 -10.50 10.05 9.76
C LEU A 13 -10.76 10.02 8.25
N ARG A 14 -10.40 11.11 7.57
CA ARG A 14 -10.53 11.25 6.12
C ARG A 14 -9.18 10.91 5.48
N PHE A 15 -9.10 9.72 4.90
CA PHE A 15 -7.94 9.32 4.10
C PHE A 15 -7.94 10.07 2.77
N VAL A 16 -6.85 10.78 2.47
CA VAL A 16 -6.68 11.46 1.19
C VAL A 16 -6.36 10.44 0.10
N ARG A 17 -6.91 10.65 -1.09
CA ARG A 17 -6.60 9.82 -2.26
C ARG A 17 -5.40 10.43 -2.97
N PHE A 18 -4.36 9.63 -3.15
CA PHE A 18 -3.20 10.03 -3.92
C PHE A 18 -3.44 9.74 -5.41
N ARG A 19 -3.02 10.68 -6.26
CA ARG A 19 -2.95 10.42 -7.70
C ARG A 19 -1.74 9.50 -7.94
N PRO A 20 -1.84 8.47 -8.81
CA PRO A 20 -0.72 7.58 -9.10
C PRO A 20 0.55 8.35 -9.49
N PRO A 21 1.74 7.91 -9.01
CA PRO A 21 3.00 8.53 -9.36
C PRO A 21 3.27 8.40 -10.86
N LYS A 22 3.99 9.34 -11.45
CA LYS A 22 4.45 9.24 -12.84
C LYS A 22 5.47 8.10 -12.92
N LEU A 23 5.25 7.14 -13.83
CA LEU A 23 6.20 6.07 -14.09
C LEU A 23 7.27 6.61 -15.05
N GLU A 24 8.50 6.73 -14.57
CA GLU A 24 9.67 6.96 -15.43
C GLU A 24 9.98 5.65 -16.18
N LYS A 25 9.87 5.67 -17.51
CA LYS A 25 10.20 4.52 -18.36
C LYS A 25 11.68 4.61 -18.75
N SER A 26 12.51 3.68 -18.32
CA SER A 26 13.84 3.51 -18.92
C SER A 26 13.71 3.10 -20.39
N THR A 27 14.65 3.53 -21.21
CA THR A 27 14.68 3.38 -22.67
C THR A 27 14.82 1.93 -23.17
N ASP A 28 15.09 0.97 -22.28
CA ASP A 28 15.44 -0.41 -22.64
C ASP A 28 14.31 -1.43 -22.50
N GLY A 29 13.04 -0.99 -22.46
CA GLY A 29 11.89 -1.89 -22.52
C GLY A 29 11.66 -2.79 -21.29
N VAL A 30 12.54 -2.75 -20.29
CA VAL A 30 12.32 -3.35 -18.97
C VAL A 30 11.76 -2.27 -18.06
N THR A 31 10.52 -2.44 -17.62
CA THR A 31 9.85 -1.56 -16.67
C THR A 31 10.72 -1.39 -15.43
N LEU A 32 11.25 -0.18 -15.22
CA LEU A 32 11.83 0.21 -13.94
C LEU A 32 10.84 -0.22 -12.86
N SER A 33 11.32 -1.01 -11.89
CA SER A 33 10.52 -1.63 -10.84
C SER A 33 9.42 -0.67 -10.34
N LEU A 34 8.15 -1.05 -10.53
CA LEU A 34 7.04 -0.26 -10.03
C LEU A 34 7.27 -0.01 -8.53
N PRO A 35 7.23 1.25 -8.05
CA PRO A 35 7.42 1.54 -6.63
C PRO A 35 6.28 0.87 -5.86
N HIS A 36 6.61 -0.20 -5.15
CA HIS A 36 5.68 -1.03 -4.41
C HIS A 36 6.11 -1.12 -2.95
N ILE A 37 5.14 -1.23 -2.06
CA ILE A 37 5.39 -1.40 -0.63
C ILE A 37 5.05 -2.85 -0.28
N ARG A 38 6.06 -3.61 0.14
CA ARG A 38 5.93 -4.97 0.68
C ARG A 38 5.31 -6.01 -0.28
N LEU A 39 5.39 -5.80 -1.59
CA LEU A 39 4.98 -6.80 -2.58
C LEU A 39 5.84 -8.06 -2.46
N ASP A 40 7.12 -7.89 -2.19
CA ASP A 40 8.09 -8.94 -1.87
C ASP A 40 7.54 -9.90 -0.81
N ARG A 41 7.09 -9.36 0.33
CA ARG A 41 6.56 -10.16 1.43
C ARG A 41 5.23 -10.83 1.10
N ALA A 42 4.39 -10.19 0.28
CA ALA A 42 3.17 -10.82 -0.20
C ALA A 42 3.47 -12.00 -1.12
N LEU A 43 4.41 -11.83 -2.05
CA LEU A 43 4.86 -12.90 -2.95
C LEU A 43 5.49 -14.05 -2.18
N GLN A 44 6.33 -13.76 -1.19
CA GLN A 44 6.92 -14.78 -0.32
C GLN A 44 5.85 -15.57 0.44
N PHE A 45 4.81 -14.92 0.96
CA PHE A 45 3.71 -15.63 1.61
C PHE A 45 2.91 -16.50 0.63
N LEU A 46 2.63 -15.99 -0.57
CA LEU A 46 1.79 -16.67 -1.55
C LEU A 46 2.51 -17.80 -2.30
N LEU A 47 3.81 -17.66 -2.54
CA LEU A 47 4.60 -18.55 -3.39
C LEU A 47 5.77 -19.21 -2.67
N GLY A 48 6.12 -18.76 -1.46
CA GLY A 48 7.28 -19.26 -0.72
C GLY A 48 7.24 -20.75 -0.41
N ASP A 49 6.04 -21.31 -0.19
CA ASP A 49 5.88 -22.75 0.04
C ASP A 49 6.04 -23.60 -1.23
N ARG A 50 5.88 -23.00 -2.42
CA ARG A 50 5.96 -23.72 -3.71
C ARG A 50 7.34 -23.62 -4.39
N LEU A 51 8.21 -22.76 -3.87
CA LEU A 51 9.55 -22.52 -4.38
C LEU A 51 10.64 -23.16 -3.50
N ALA A 52 10.23 -23.97 -2.51
CA ALA A 52 11.09 -24.72 -1.60
C ALA A 52 11.66 -25.99 -2.24
#